data_AF-A0A941WHF7-F1
#
_entry.id   AF-A0A941WHF7-F1
#
_cell.length_a   1.000
_cell.length_b   1.000
_cell.length_c   1.000
_cell.angle_alpha   90.00
_cell.angle_beta   90.00
_cell.angle_gamma   90.00
#
_symmetry.space_group_name_H-M   'P 1'
#
loop_
_entity.id
_entity.type
_entity.pdbx_description
1 polymer ?
#
loop_
_entity_poly.entity_id
_entity_poly.type
_entity_poly.pdbx_seq_one_letter_code
_entity_poly.pdbx_strand_id
1 'polypeptide(L)' 'MQENYKILGLEEGATAEQVREAYERLRARYAEDRFLDGERGNEAAKNLTLVESAYREIMADMASSTHA' A
#
# COMPACT_ATOMS: atom_id res chain seq x y z
N MET A 1 -4.91 -6.59 9.87
CA MET A 1 -3.48 -6.22 9.78
C MET A 1 -2.74 -7.02 8.72
N GLN A 2 -2.65 -8.35 8.81
CA GLN A 2 -1.89 -9.16 7.85
C GLN A 2 -2.30 -8.94 6.38
N GLU A 3 -3.59 -8.73 6.12
CA GLU A 3 -4.11 -8.44 4.78
C GLU A 3 -3.55 -7.15 4.18
N ASN A 4 -3.30 -6.12 4.99
CA ASN A 4 -2.74 -4.85 4.52
C ASN A 4 -1.27 -5.00 4.10
N TYR A 5 -0.48 -5.79 4.84
CA TYR A 5 0.90 -6.11 4.44
C TYR A 5 0.91 -6.89 3.12
N LYS A 6 -0.02 -7.84 2.94
CA LYS A 6 -0.18 -8.57 1.67
C LYS A 6 -0.55 -7.66 0.50
N ILE A 7 -1.39 -6.63 0.70
CA ILE A 7 -1.70 -5.62 -0.33
C ILE A 7 -0.44 -4.89 -0.80
N LEU A 8 0.51 -4.64 0.11
CA LEU A 8 1.80 -4.02 -0.21
C LEU A 8 2.85 -5.03 -0.72
N GLY A 9 2.52 -6.34 -0.76
CA GLY A 9 3.45 -7.40 -1.11
C GLY A 9 4.52 -7.64 -0.04
N LEU A 10 4.18 -7.40 1.23
CA LEU A 10 5.04 -7.55 2.39
C LEU A 10 4.55 -8.66 3.31
N GLU A 11 5.48 -9.18 4.12
CA GLU A 11 5.15 -10.08 5.22
C GLU A 11 4.79 -9.29 6.48
N GLU A 12 4.11 -9.98 7.40
CA GLU A 12 3.79 -9.46 8.71
C GLU A 12 5.07 -9.24 9.53
N GLY A 13 5.21 -8.06 10.13
CA GLY A 13 6.44 -7.66 10.83
C GLY A 13 7.44 -6.87 9.98
N ALA A 14 7.07 -6.49 8.75
CA ALA A 14 7.85 -5.53 7.97
C ALA A 14 8.03 -4.21 8.74
N THR A 15 9.20 -3.59 8.61
CA THR A 15 9.51 -2.33 9.27
C THR A 15 8.77 -1.16 8.60
N ALA A 16 8.64 -0.03 9.32
CA ALA A 16 8.04 1.19 8.76
C ALA A 16 8.74 1.66 7.47
N GLU A 17 10.07 1.50 7.38
CA GLU A 17 10.81 1.80 6.15
C GLU A 17 10.43 0.86 5.00
N GLN A 18 10.34 -0.44 5.24
CA GLN A 18 9.93 -1.42 4.22
C GLN A 18 8.50 -1.16 3.74
N VAL A 19 7.60 -0.82 4.66
CA VAL A 19 6.21 -0.43 4.36
C VAL A 19 6.16 0.82 3.48
N ARG A 20 6.96 1.85 3.82
CA ARG A 20 7.04 3.08 3.03
C ARG A 20 7.61 2.83 1.63
N GLU A 21 8.70 2.08 1.52
CA GLU A 21 9.33 1.77 0.23
C GLU A 21 8.39 0.97 -0.69
N ALA A 22 7.70 -0.05 -0.13
CA ALA A 22 6.72 -0.81 -0.89
C ALA A 22 5.55 0.04 -1.35
N TYR A 23 5.05 0.92 -0.47
CA TYR A 23 3.99 1.88 -0.78
C TYR A 23 4.40 2.82 -1.92
N GLU A 24 5.57 3.47 -1.82
CA GLU A 24 6.05 4.42 -2.83
C GLU A 24 6.19 3.77 -4.21
N ARG A 25 6.76 2.55 -4.25
CA ARG A 25 6.92 1.77 -5.48
C ARG A 25 5.56 1.41 -6.12
N LEU A 26 4.63 0.89 -5.34
CA LEU A 26 3.31 0.48 -5.85
C LEU A 26 2.46 1.69 -6.24
N ARG A 27 2.50 2.76 -5.44
CA ARG A 27 1.83 4.02 -5.74
C ARG A 27 2.31 4.62 -7.05
N ALA A 28 3.63 4.71 -7.26
CA ALA A 28 4.19 5.24 -8.51
C ALA A 28 3.66 4.44 -9.71
N ARG A 29 3.78 3.12 -9.66
CA ARG A 29 3.27 2.23 -10.71
C ARG A 29 1.78 2.44 -11.00
N TYR A 30 0.93 2.38 -9.98
CA TYR A 30 -0.52 2.52 -10.19
C TYR A 30 -0.94 3.94 -10.56
N ALA A 31 -0.19 4.97 -10.14
CA ALA A 31 -0.42 6.34 -10.55
C ALA A 31 -0.11 6.59 -12.03
N GLU A 32 0.83 5.83 -12.61
CA GLU A 32 1.10 5.82 -14.05
C GLU A 32 0.09 4.93 -14.79
N ASP A 33 -0.11 3.70 -14.31
CA ASP A 33 -0.97 2.69 -14.95
C ASP A 33 -2.45 3.11 -15.00
N ARG A 34 -2.94 3.95 -14.07
CA ARG A 34 -4.34 4.43 -14.06
C ARG A 34 -4.73 5.24 -15.29
N PHE A 35 -3.76 5.75 -16.05
CA PHE A 35 -3.98 6.47 -17.29
C PHE A 35 -4.01 5.54 -18.52
N LEU A 36 -3.78 4.24 -18.34
CA LEU A 36 -3.92 3.25 -19.40
C LEU A 36 -5.41 3.01 -19.70
N ASP A 37 -5.73 2.75 -20.96
CA ASP A 37 -7.10 2.46 -21.35
C ASP A 37 -7.55 1.04 -20.95
N GLY A 38 -8.86 0.92 -20.73
CA GLY A 38 -9.52 -0.36 -20.48
C GLY A 38 -9.38 -0.87 -19.05
N GLU A 39 -9.43 -2.20 -18.88
CA GLU A 39 -9.43 -2.84 -17.56
C GLU A 39 -8.17 -2.51 -16.75
N ARG A 40 -7.03 -2.34 -17.42
CA ARG A 40 -5.75 -2.05 -16.76
C ARG A 40 -5.76 -0.72 -16.01
N GLY A 41 -6.31 0.35 -16.59
CA GLY A 41 -6.43 1.64 -15.92
C GLY A 41 -7.39 1.60 -14.74
N ASN A 42 -8.53 0.92 -14.92
CA ASN A 42 -9.54 0.74 -13.87
C ASN A 42 -8.97 -0.06 -12.69
N GLU A 43 -8.27 -1.15 -12.96
CA GLU A 43 -7.60 -1.96 -11.94
C GLU A 43 -6.50 -1.17 -11.23
N ALA A 44 -5.70 -0.40 -11.96
CA ALA A 44 -4.67 0.45 -11.37
C ALA A 44 -5.27 1.52 -10.44
N ALA A 45 -6.36 2.18 -10.83
CA ALA A 45 -7.06 3.14 -9.97
C ALA A 45 -7.60 2.49 -8.68
N LYS A 46 -8.17 1.29 -8.79
CA LYS A 46 -8.63 0.50 -7.64
C LYS A 46 -7.46 0.12 -6.73
N ASN A 47 -6.38 -0.41 -7.30
CA ASN A 47 -5.20 -0.85 -6.56
C ASN A 47 -4.47 0.32 -5.90
N LEU A 48 -4.44 1.50 -6.53
CA LEU A 48 -3.91 2.73 -5.94
C LEU A 48 -4.66 3.06 -4.64
N THR A 49 -5.99 3.02 -4.68
CA THR A 49 -6.82 3.26 -3.49
C THR A 49 -6.56 2.24 -2.38
N LEU A 50 -6.45 0.96 -2.75
CA LEU A 50 -6.16 -0.12 -1.79
C LEU A 50 -4.80 0.04 -1.12
N VAL A 51 -3.77 0.36 -1.90
CA VAL A 51 -2.41 0.58 -1.41
C VAL A 51 -2.33 1.80 -0.50
N GLU A 52 -3.03 2.89 -0.83
CA GLU A 52 -3.10 4.09 0.02
C GLU A 52 -3.81 3.81 1.36
N SER A 53 -4.92 3.07 1.34
CA SER A 53 -5.62 2.68 2.58
C SER A 53 -4.76 1.75 3.44
N ALA A 54 -4.19 0.71 2.84
CA ALA A 54 -3.35 -0.27 3.53
C ALA A 54 -2.14 0.38 4.21
N TYR A 55 -1.43 1.26 3.49
CA TYR A 55 -0.31 2.01 4.05
C TYR A 55 -0.74 2.87 5.25
N ARG A 56 -1.85 3.63 5.11
CA ARG A 56 -2.33 4.51 6.17
C ARG A 56 -2.70 3.72 7.43
N GLU A 57 -3.39 2.60 7.28
CA GLU A 57 -3.79 1.74 8.39
C GLU A 57 -2.58 1.11 9.09
N ILE A 58 -1.62 0.58 8.33
CA ILE A 58 -0.39 -0.01 8.89
C ILE A 58 0.41 1.04 9.66
N MET A 59 0.63 2.22 9.07
CA MET A 59 1.41 3.27 9.72
C MET A 59 0.72 3.82 10.97
N ALA A 60 -0.61 3.95 10.93
CA ALA A 60 -1.39 4.34 12.11
C ALA A 60 -1.29 3.30 13.23
N ASP A 61 -1.35 2.02 12.89
CA ASP A 61 -1.19 0.92 13.84
C ASP A 61 0.22 0.86 14.44
N MET A 62 1.27 0.98 13.61
CA MET A 62 2.66 1.05 14.07
C MET A 62 2.90 2.24 15.02
N ALA A 63 2.31 3.40 14.71
CA ALA A 63 2.39 4.58 15.57
C ALA A 63 1.65 4.35 16.90
N SER A 64 0.48 3.69 16.86
CA SER A 64 -0.30 3.36 18.07
C SER A 64 0.37 2.28 18.92
N SER A 65 1.04 1.29 18.32
CA SER A 65 1.78 0.22 19.02
C SER A 65 3.06 0.73 19.71
N THR A 66 3.51 1.94 19.40
CA THR A 66 4.65 2.57 20.10
C THR A 66 4.23 3.19 21.46
N HIS A 67 2.97 3.04 21.89
CA HIS A 67 2.46 3.50 23.19
C HIS A 67 1.81 2.35 23.98
N ALA A 68 2.60 1.38 24.42
CA ALA A 68 2.23 0.40 25.45
C ALA A 68 3.39 0.16 26.41
#